data_AF-A0A165RN62-F1
#
_entry.id   AF-A0A165RN62-F1
#
_cell.length_a   1.000
_cell.length_b   1.000
_cell.length_c   1.000
_cell.angle_alpha   90.00
_cell.angle_beta   90.00
_cell.angle_gamma   90.00
#
_symmetry.space_group_name_H-M   'P 1'
#
loop_
_entity.id
_entity.type
_entity.pdbx_description
1 polymer ?
#
loop_
_entity_poly.entity_id
_entity_poly.type
_entity_poly.pdbx_seq_one_letter_code
_entity_poly.pdbx_strand_id
1 'polypeptide(L)'
;MRKACKVCGRKKCKNWTHKASKSKQDTLPPCELRNPPNVYRIVYVTGILLPADEDAPRLVKVKCEVKLDDEYPHSLIHHFDLTPFIGGTYAGHSFIHSVAGSILQNPFLALYRDGFLADGSPINRSIRRLTRDRALHPWAGNVLVMKCNSNSPSDGKYIDASMEDLPIIQAYFVEYGQRLYETVRLYGSRRPSRMAETGMVGNEASGTVLTLGLLAFLLLVFGCYSRIIA
;
A
#
# COMPACT_ATOMS: atom_id res chain seq x y z
N MET A 1 67.50 21.03 4.75
CA MET A 1 67.37 19.79 5.57
C MET A 1 66.07 19.07 5.22
N ARG A 2 66.10 17.77 4.88
CA ARG A 2 64.86 17.00 4.60
C ARG A 2 64.19 16.59 5.91
N LYS A 3 62.93 16.99 6.11
CA LYS A 3 62.16 16.71 7.33
C LYS A 3 61.87 15.20 7.43
N ALA A 4 61.96 14.66 8.65
CA ALA A 4 61.59 13.28 8.94
C ALA A 4 60.09 13.04 8.70
N CYS A 5 59.73 11.83 8.27
CA CYS A 5 58.33 11.42 8.16
C CYS A 5 57.65 11.54 9.53
N LYS A 6 56.50 12.20 9.60
CA LYS A 6 55.79 12.43 10.87
C LYS A 6 55.18 11.18 11.50
N VAL A 7 54.91 10.16 10.69
CA VAL A 7 54.26 8.91 11.16
C VAL A 7 55.29 7.94 11.73
N CYS A 8 56.48 7.84 11.14
CA CYS A 8 57.48 6.83 11.56
C CYS A 8 58.88 7.39 11.85
N GLY A 9 59.08 8.71 11.81
CA GLY A 9 60.35 9.37 12.15
C GLY A 9 61.52 9.17 11.17
N ARG A 10 61.38 8.36 10.12
CA ARG A 10 62.47 8.10 9.17
C ARG A 10 62.63 9.23 8.14
N LYS A 11 63.88 9.65 7.87
CA LYS A 11 64.22 10.73 6.92
C LYS A 11 64.02 10.38 5.44
N LYS A 12 63.85 9.09 5.10
CA LYS A 12 63.62 8.59 3.74
C LYS A 12 62.56 7.47 3.73
N CYS A 13 61.39 7.75 4.32
CA CYS A 13 60.28 6.79 4.29
C CYS A 13 59.78 6.61 2.84
N LYS A 14 59.77 5.36 2.35
CA LYS A 14 59.26 4.99 1.02
C LYS A 14 57.83 4.45 1.07
N ASN A 15 57.22 4.34 2.25
CA ASN A 15 55.88 3.79 2.40
C ASN A 15 54.85 4.80 1.90
N TRP A 16 54.06 4.41 0.90
CA TRP A 16 53.20 5.31 0.15
C TRP A 16 52.03 5.83 0.99
N THR A 17 51.56 5.02 1.95
CA THR A 17 50.52 5.39 2.93
C THR A 17 50.95 6.47 3.91
N HIS A 18 52.25 6.73 4.05
CA HIS A 18 52.80 7.76 4.95
C HIS A 18 53.05 9.10 4.23
N LYS A 19 52.78 9.19 2.93
CA LYS A 19 52.80 10.48 2.22
C LYS A 19 51.55 11.25 2.60
N ALA A 20 51.72 12.29 3.41
CA ALA A 20 50.67 13.24 3.72
C ALA A 20 50.16 13.90 2.42
N SER A 21 48.98 13.48 1.96
CA SER A 21 48.18 14.20 0.99
C SER A 21 47.80 15.54 1.61
N LYS A 22 48.37 16.63 1.09
CA LYS A 22 47.82 17.98 1.30
C LYS A 22 46.57 18.09 0.43
N SER A 23 45.46 17.52 0.91
CA SER A 23 44.14 17.68 0.32
C SER A 23 43.22 18.16 1.42
N LYS A 24 42.75 19.40 1.31
CA LYS A 24 41.64 19.93 2.09
C LYS A 24 40.41 19.12 1.72
N GLN A 25 40.05 18.16 2.56
CA GLN A 25 38.72 17.58 2.62
C GLN A 25 38.44 17.34 4.10
N ASP A 26 37.88 18.34 4.77
CA ASP A 26 37.01 18.08 5.92
C ASP A 26 35.70 17.55 5.34
N THR A 27 35.78 16.32 4.83
CA THR A 27 34.63 15.46 4.62
C THR A 27 34.83 14.34 5.61
N LEU A 28 33.97 14.34 6.63
CA LEU A 28 33.89 13.30 7.64
C LEU A 28 34.03 11.92 6.96
N PRO A 29 34.79 10.98 7.54
CA PRO A 29 34.86 9.63 6.99
C PRO A 29 33.45 9.02 7.03
N PRO A 30 32.94 8.42 5.94
CA PRO A 30 31.74 7.60 6.01
C PRO A 30 32.12 6.30 6.72
N CYS A 31 32.13 6.35 8.05
CA CYS A 31 32.04 5.19 8.92
C CYS A 31 30.58 4.69 8.96
N GLU A 32 29.89 4.60 7.83
CA GLU A 32 28.48 4.12 7.76
C GLU A 32 28.30 2.92 6.82
N LEU A 33 29.33 2.08 6.68
CA LEU A 33 29.18 0.74 6.10
C LEU A 33 29.59 -0.31 7.13
N ARG A 34 28.89 -0.33 8.27
CA ARG A 34 28.87 -1.47 9.21
C ARG A 34 27.45 -1.98 9.38
N ASN A 35 26.94 -2.55 8.30
CA ASN A 35 26.06 -3.72 8.22
C ASN A 35 25.61 -3.78 6.76
N PRO A 36 25.83 -4.89 6.01
CA PRO A 36 25.05 -5.06 4.79
C PRO A 36 23.57 -4.98 5.19
N PRO A 37 22.70 -4.29 4.43
CA PRO A 37 21.27 -4.34 4.70
C PRO A 37 20.86 -5.80 4.82
N ASN A 38 19.88 -6.08 5.68
CA ASN A 38 19.36 -7.43 5.95
C ASN A 38 18.62 -8.00 4.72
N VAL A 39 19.33 -8.15 3.62
CA VAL A 39 18.83 -8.70 2.37
C VAL A 39 18.79 -10.22 2.52
N TYR A 40 17.70 -10.84 2.04
CA TYR A 40 17.43 -12.28 2.13
C TYR A 40 17.18 -12.79 3.54
N ARG A 41 16.33 -12.09 4.29
CA ARG A 41 15.84 -12.57 5.60
C ARG A 41 14.36 -12.86 5.57
N ILE A 42 13.99 -13.95 6.23
CA ILE A 42 12.61 -14.20 6.64
C ILE A 42 12.39 -13.45 7.93
N VAL A 43 11.43 -12.54 7.94
CA VAL A 43 10.95 -11.81 9.12
C VAL A 43 9.49 -12.14 9.38
N TYR A 44 9.05 -11.97 10.62
CA TYR A 44 7.65 -12.12 10.99
C TYR A 44 7.12 -10.78 11.46
N VAL A 45 6.08 -10.30 10.79
CA VAL A 45 5.43 -9.03 11.12
C VAL A 45 4.01 -9.30 11.59
N THR A 46 3.58 -8.64 12.66
CA THR A 46 2.20 -8.74 13.14
C THR A 46 1.28 -7.90 12.24
N GLY A 47 0.29 -8.55 11.64
CA GLY A 47 -0.81 -7.91 10.92
C GLY A 47 -2.14 -8.11 11.65
N ILE A 48 -3.17 -7.37 11.22
CA ILE A 48 -4.55 -7.54 11.67
C ILE A 48 -5.31 -8.30 10.60
N LEU A 49 -5.79 -9.49 10.92
CA LEU A 49 -6.69 -10.26 10.08
C LEU A 49 -8.13 -9.90 10.39
N LEU A 50 -8.88 -9.60 9.34
CA LEU A 50 -10.32 -9.43 9.32
C LEU A 50 -10.92 -10.66 8.62
N PRO A 51 -11.19 -11.74 9.37
CA PRO A 51 -11.74 -12.97 8.81
C PRO A 51 -13.16 -12.76 8.28
N ALA A 52 -13.50 -13.41 7.18
CA ALA A 52 -14.83 -13.27 6.58
C ALA A 52 -15.91 -14.06 7.35
N ASP A 53 -15.52 -15.16 7.98
CA ASP A 53 -16.36 -16.12 8.68
C ASP A 53 -16.56 -15.80 10.17
N GLU A 54 -15.71 -14.98 10.76
CA GLU A 54 -15.77 -14.57 12.17
C GLU A 54 -16.12 -13.07 12.32
N ASP A 55 -16.62 -12.68 13.49
CA ASP A 55 -17.02 -11.28 13.77
C ASP A 55 -15.86 -10.43 14.32
N ALA A 56 -14.85 -11.05 14.90
CA ALA A 56 -13.79 -10.35 15.64
C ALA A 56 -12.47 -10.27 14.83
N PRO A 57 -11.85 -9.09 14.70
CA PRO A 57 -10.48 -8.98 14.19
C PRO A 57 -9.48 -9.67 15.11
N ARG A 58 -8.39 -10.20 14.55
CA ARG A 58 -7.31 -10.82 15.33
C ARG A 58 -5.92 -10.48 14.82
N LEU A 59 -4.95 -10.45 15.73
CA LEU A 59 -3.55 -10.30 15.37
C LEU A 59 -2.98 -11.62 14.86
N VAL A 60 -2.24 -11.57 13.76
CA VAL A 60 -1.60 -12.74 13.15
C VAL A 60 -0.14 -12.44 12.80
N LYS A 61 0.74 -13.43 12.97
CA LYS A 61 2.13 -13.33 12.52
C LYS A 61 2.22 -13.73 11.05
N VAL A 62 2.64 -12.78 10.22
CA VAL A 62 2.77 -12.95 8.77
C VAL A 62 4.24 -13.15 8.44
N LYS A 63 4.53 -14.29 7.79
CA LYS A 63 5.86 -14.56 7.27
C LYS A 63 6.13 -13.65 6.08
N CYS A 64 7.28 -12.98 6.09
CA CYS A 64 7.66 -12.01 5.09
C CYS A 64 9.09 -12.28 4.64
N GLU A 65 9.29 -12.47 3.34
CA GLU A 65 10.62 -12.61 2.74
C GLU A 65 11.09 -11.25 2.22
N VAL A 66 12.20 -10.75 2.76
CA VAL A 66 12.77 -9.45 2.40
C VAL A 66 13.87 -9.63 1.36
N LYS A 67 13.68 -9.04 0.18
CA LYS A 67 14.63 -9.07 -0.95
C LYS A 67 15.03 -7.65 -1.35
N LEU A 68 16.12 -7.53 -2.09
CA LEU A 68 16.38 -6.29 -2.83
C LEU A 68 15.38 -6.21 -3.98
N ASP A 69 14.97 -4.99 -4.30
CA ASP A 69 14.25 -4.70 -5.51
C ASP A 69 15.19 -4.89 -6.72
N ASP A 70 14.79 -5.74 -7.67
CA ASP A 70 15.55 -6.02 -8.87
C ASP A 70 15.65 -4.80 -9.81
N GLU A 71 14.65 -3.92 -9.78
CA GLU A 71 14.60 -2.68 -10.55
C GLU A 71 15.31 -1.53 -9.83
N TYR A 72 15.23 -1.52 -8.49
CA TYR A 72 15.83 -0.48 -7.64
C TYR A 72 16.81 -1.07 -6.61
N PRO A 73 18.11 -1.21 -6.92
CA PRO A 73 19.10 -1.98 -6.12
C PRO A 73 19.40 -1.43 -4.70
N HIS A 74 18.71 -0.38 -4.26
CA HIS A 74 18.77 0.19 -2.91
C HIS A 74 17.46 0.08 -2.13
N SER A 75 16.40 -0.44 -2.75
CA SER A 75 15.07 -0.62 -2.16
C SER A 75 14.89 -2.06 -1.69
N LEU A 76 14.09 -2.24 -0.65
CA LEU A 76 13.74 -3.56 -0.12
C LEU A 76 12.28 -3.88 -0.48
N ILE A 77 12.06 -5.04 -1.09
CA ILE A 77 10.72 -5.59 -1.33
C ILE A 77 10.40 -6.61 -0.24
N HIS A 78 9.18 -6.53 0.26
CA HIS A 78 8.64 -7.43 1.26
C HIS A 78 7.58 -8.34 0.61
N HIS A 79 7.91 -9.62 0.47
CA HIS A 79 7.00 -10.64 -0.05
C HIS A 79 6.31 -11.36 1.11
N PHE A 80 5.03 -11.06 1.31
CA PHE A 80 4.22 -11.73 2.33
C PHE A 80 3.76 -13.11 1.87
N ASP A 81 3.86 -14.10 2.75
CA ASP A 81 3.16 -15.37 2.57
C ASP A 81 1.69 -15.19 2.96
N LEU A 82 0.87 -14.95 1.93
CA LEU A 82 -0.54 -14.63 2.05
C LEU A 82 -1.44 -15.87 2.01
N THR A 83 -0.88 -17.01 1.61
CA THR A 83 -1.57 -18.30 1.45
C THR A 83 -2.41 -18.68 2.67
N PRO A 84 -1.91 -18.55 3.92
CA PRO A 84 -2.68 -18.94 5.11
C PRO A 84 -3.87 -18.02 5.42
N PHE A 85 -3.90 -16.81 4.83
CA PHE A 85 -4.84 -15.76 5.24
C PHE A 85 -5.87 -15.44 4.16
N ILE A 86 -5.46 -15.30 2.91
CA ILE A 86 -6.34 -14.88 1.80
C ILE A 86 -6.38 -15.90 0.65
N GLY A 87 -5.49 -16.90 0.68
CA GLY A 87 -5.35 -17.94 -0.34
C GLY A 87 -4.24 -17.65 -1.37
N GLY A 88 -4.14 -18.51 -2.38
CA GLY A 88 -3.02 -18.54 -3.33
C GLY A 88 -3.20 -17.77 -4.64
N THR A 89 -4.24 -16.96 -4.77
CA THR A 89 -4.55 -16.21 -6.01
C THR A 89 -4.37 -14.72 -5.80
N TYR A 90 -3.79 -14.03 -6.79
CA TYR A 90 -3.58 -12.58 -6.90
C TYR A 90 -4.27 -11.73 -5.82
N ALA A 91 -3.45 -11.19 -4.92
CA ALA A 91 -3.92 -10.29 -3.89
C ALA A 91 -4.13 -8.88 -4.50
N GLY A 92 -5.37 -8.41 -4.47
CA GLY A 92 -5.67 -7.00 -4.59
C GLY A 92 -5.13 -6.29 -3.34
N HIS A 93 -4.80 -5.01 -3.49
CA HIS A 93 -4.30 -4.22 -2.38
C HIS A 93 -4.87 -2.81 -2.37
N SER A 94 -4.93 -2.22 -1.18
CA SER A 94 -5.29 -0.81 -1.02
C SER A 94 -4.41 -0.17 0.03
N PHE A 95 -3.82 0.96 -0.37
CA PHE A 95 -2.93 1.72 0.49
C PHE A 95 -3.71 2.78 1.27
N ILE A 96 -3.66 2.68 2.59
CA ILE A 96 -4.36 3.54 3.54
C ILE A 96 -3.36 4.57 4.04
N HIS A 97 -3.22 5.68 3.31
CA HIS A 97 -2.32 6.77 3.66
C HIS A 97 -3.01 7.93 4.39
N SER A 98 -4.34 7.98 4.33
CA SER A 98 -5.15 9.01 4.98
C SER A 98 -6.53 8.48 5.34
N VAL A 99 -7.08 8.97 6.45
CA VAL A 99 -8.43 8.70 6.93
C VAL A 99 -9.00 9.99 7.49
N ALA A 100 -10.26 10.29 7.22
CA ALA A 100 -10.95 11.52 7.64
C ALA A 100 -10.19 12.81 7.27
N GLY A 101 -9.53 12.81 6.10
CA GLY A 101 -8.73 13.94 5.63
C GLY A 101 -7.38 14.13 6.32
N SER A 102 -7.04 13.30 7.30
CA SER A 102 -5.75 13.35 8.01
C SER A 102 -4.77 12.33 7.44
N ILE A 103 -3.52 12.76 7.19
CA ILE A 103 -2.43 11.88 6.77
C ILE A 103 -1.95 11.07 7.96
N LEU A 104 -1.79 9.76 7.78
CA LEU A 104 -1.31 8.87 8.83
C LEU A 104 0.21 8.95 8.94
N GLN A 105 0.74 8.95 10.17
CA GLN A 105 2.17 8.81 10.42
C GLN A 105 2.68 7.43 10.00
N ASN A 106 1.87 6.40 10.25
CA ASN A 106 2.12 5.02 9.84
C ASN A 106 0.93 4.57 8.99
N PRO A 107 1.08 4.51 7.66
CA PRO A 107 0.01 4.06 6.80
C PRO A 107 -0.16 2.55 6.90
N PHE A 108 -1.24 2.04 6.29
CA PHE A 108 -1.54 0.62 6.25
C PHE A 108 -1.66 0.10 4.82
N LEU A 109 -1.34 -1.18 4.64
CA LEU A 109 -1.59 -1.92 3.42
C LEU A 109 -2.69 -2.95 3.71
N ALA A 110 -3.88 -2.75 3.13
CA ALA A 110 -4.93 -3.76 3.15
C ALA A 110 -4.74 -4.69 1.95
N LEU A 111 -4.70 -6.00 2.22
CA LEU A 111 -4.50 -7.08 1.27
C LEU A 111 -5.75 -7.97 1.27
N TYR A 112 -6.28 -8.25 0.08
CA TYR A 112 -7.52 -9.01 -0.09
C TYR A 112 -7.50 -9.74 -1.43
N ARG A 113 -8.46 -10.63 -1.67
CA ARG A 113 -8.56 -11.34 -2.94
C ARG A 113 -9.20 -10.43 -3.99
N ASP A 114 -8.50 -10.07 -5.07
CA ASP A 114 -9.01 -9.09 -6.05
C ASP A 114 -10.35 -9.53 -6.69
N GLY A 115 -10.52 -10.84 -6.89
CA GLY A 115 -11.73 -11.42 -7.49
C GLY A 115 -12.92 -11.62 -6.55
N PHE A 116 -12.91 -11.11 -5.31
CA PHE A 116 -13.92 -11.47 -4.30
C PHE A 116 -15.37 -11.15 -4.70
N LEU A 117 -15.57 -10.16 -5.59
CA LEU A 117 -16.90 -9.81 -6.09
C LEU A 117 -17.40 -10.75 -7.19
N ALA A 118 -16.48 -11.39 -7.92
CA ALA A 118 -16.78 -12.23 -9.06
C ALA A 118 -16.84 -13.72 -8.69
N ASP A 119 -16.10 -14.14 -7.66
CA ASP A 119 -15.95 -15.54 -7.27
C ASP A 119 -17.00 -16.03 -6.25
N GLY A 120 -17.89 -15.15 -5.79
CA GLY A 120 -18.90 -15.47 -4.78
C GLY A 120 -18.33 -15.59 -3.37
N SER A 121 -17.19 -14.97 -3.08
CA SER A 121 -16.61 -14.93 -1.74
C SER A 121 -17.64 -14.44 -0.70
N PRO A 122 -17.63 -15.00 0.53
CA PRO A 122 -18.57 -14.60 1.57
C PRO A 122 -18.32 -13.16 2.01
N ILE A 123 -19.40 -12.40 2.24
CA ILE A 123 -19.32 -11.05 2.80
C ILE A 123 -18.53 -11.09 4.11
N ASN A 124 -17.59 -10.16 4.26
CA ASN A 124 -16.69 -10.14 5.40
C ASN A 124 -17.44 -9.69 6.66
N ARG A 125 -17.78 -10.67 7.52
CA ARG A 125 -18.50 -10.42 8.78
C ARG A 125 -17.72 -9.55 9.75
N SER A 126 -16.39 -9.72 9.82
CA SER A 126 -15.53 -8.92 10.69
C SER A 126 -15.61 -7.43 10.32
N ILE A 127 -15.48 -7.08 9.05
CA ILE A 127 -15.62 -5.69 8.56
C ILE A 127 -17.03 -5.16 8.82
N ARG A 128 -18.05 -5.98 8.56
CA ARG A 128 -19.45 -5.61 8.79
C ARG A 128 -19.70 -5.27 10.27
N ARG A 129 -19.22 -6.12 11.18
CA ARG A 129 -19.31 -5.90 12.64
C ARG A 129 -18.48 -4.70 13.08
N LEU A 130 -17.23 -4.61 12.62
CA LEU A 130 -16.30 -3.52 12.93
C LEU A 130 -16.89 -2.16 12.55
N THR A 131 -17.50 -2.06 11.36
CA THR A 131 -18.07 -0.81 10.85
C THR A 131 -19.49 -0.55 11.33
N ARG A 132 -20.13 -1.52 12.00
CA ARG A 132 -21.56 -1.51 12.37
C ARG A 132 -22.46 -1.31 11.15
N ASP A 133 -22.19 -2.09 10.11
CA ASP A 133 -22.91 -2.05 8.82
C ASP A 133 -22.82 -0.70 8.08
N ARG A 134 -21.83 0.15 8.42
CA ARG A 134 -21.63 1.46 7.77
C ARG A 134 -20.67 1.43 6.57
N ALA A 135 -19.98 0.33 6.32
CA ALA A 135 -19.18 0.16 5.10
C ALA A 135 -20.09 0.04 3.88
N LEU A 136 -20.00 1.00 2.95
CA LEU A 136 -20.81 0.99 1.73
C LEU A 136 -20.31 -0.02 0.70
N HIS A 137 -19.01 -0.28 0.68
CA HIS A 137 -18.43 -1.28 -0.21
C HIS A 137 -18.64 -2.69 0.37
N PRO A 138 -19.17 -3.65 -0.41
CA PRO A 138 -19.46 -5.00 0.07
C PRO A 138 -18.18 -5.84 0.13
N TRP A 139 -17.29 -5.49 1.05
CA TRP A 139 -16.05 -6.23 1.29
C TRP A 139 -16.36 -7.71 1.53
N ALA A 140 -15.73 -8.59 0.75
CA ALA A 140 -15.92 -10.03 0.84
C ALA A 140 -14.56 -10.75 0.86
N GLY A 141 -14.58 -11.98 1.37
CA GLY A 141 -13.36 -12.73 1.64
C GLY A 141 -12.53 -12.13 2.78
N ASN A 142 -11.45 -12.82 3.14
CA ASN A 142 -10.56 -12.38 4.20
C ASN A 142 -9.79 -11.13 3.77
N VAL A 143 -9.55 -10.22 4.73
CA VAL A 143 -8.72 -9.03 4.52
C VAL A 143 -7.61 -9.02 5.57
N LEU A 144 -6.37 -8.88 5.12
CA LEU A 144 -5.19 -8.76 5.99
C LEU A 144 -4.67 -7.33 5.92
N VAL A 145 -4.49 -6.69 7.07
CA VAL A 145 -3.99 -5.32 7.17
C VAL A 145 -2.60 -5.32 7.79
N MET A 146 -1.62 -4.78 7.06
CA MET A 146 -0.22 -4.63 7.48
C MET A 146 0.10 -3.16 7.75
N LYS A 147 0.89 -2.87 8.79
CA LYS A 147 1.27 -1.50 9.17
C LYS A 147 2.66 -1.16 8.62
N CYS A 148 2.78 0.01 7.99
CA CYS A 148 4.02 0.48 7.40
C CYS A 148 4.78 1.42 8.36
N ASN A 149 6.10 1.37 8.30
CA ASN A 149 7.00 2.22 9.09
C ASN A 149 7.25 3.61 8.47
N SER A 150 6.78 3.84 7.25
CA SER A 150 6.90 5.13 6.58
C SER A 150 5.69 5.39 5.68
N ASN A 151 5.58 6.63 5.19
CA ASN A 151 4.54 7.07 4.26
C ASN A 151 4.61 6.40 2.89
N SER A 152 5.63 5.56 2.64
CA SER A 152 5.87 4.93 1.35
C SER A 152 5.91 3.40 1.51
N PRO A 153 5.04 2.64 0.81
CA PRO A 153 5.10 1.19 0.83
C PRO A 153 6.36 0.65 0.13
N SER A 154 6.99 1.44 -0.75
CA SER A 154 8.22 1.09 -1.47
C SER A 154 9.50 1.24 -0.64
N ASP A 155 9.47 1.96 0.49
CA ASP A 155 10.56 1.88 1.48
C ASP A 155 10.57 0.52 2.19
N GLY A 156 9.51 -0.28 1.97
CA GLY A 156 9.41 -1.69 2.31
C GLY A 156 9.23 -2.00 3.78
N LYS A 157 9.54 -1.09 4.70
CA LYS A 157 9.57 -1.44 6.12
C LYS A 157 8.16 -1.54 6.70
N TYR A 158 7.83 -2.73 7.21
CA TYR A 158 6.63 -2.97 8.00
C TYR A 158 6.98 -3.07 9.48
N ILE A 159 6.04 -2.61 10.32
CA ILE A 159 6.09 -2.70 11.78
C ILE A 159 4.90 -3.51 12.27
N ASP A 160 5.00 -4.00 13.50
CA ASP A 160 3.91 -4.75 14.12
C ASP A 160 2.69 -3.85 14.31
N ALA A 161 1.55 -4.30 13.77
CA ALA A 161 0.25 -3.72 14.05
C ALA A 161 -0.22 -4.09 15.46
N SER A 162 -1.04 -3.23 16.07
CA SER A 162 -1.68 -3.48 17.36
C SER A 162 -3.20 -3.30 17.26
N MET A 163 -3.95 -3.81 18.24
CA MET A 163 -5.41 -3.61 18.27
C MET A 163 -5.82 -2.15 18.46
N GLU A 164 -4.89 -1.27 18.86
CA GLU A 164 -5.11 0.18 18.94
C GLU A 164 -5.22 0.82 17.55
N ASP A 165 -4.78 0.14 16.49
CA ASP A 165 -4.90 0.60 15.10
C ASP A 165 -6.33 0.40 14.54
N LEU A 166 -7.18 -0.38 15.21
CA LEU A 166 -8.53 -0.72 14.72
C LEU A 166 -9.44 0.49 14.45
N PRO A 167 -9.48 1.56 15.26
CA PRO A 167 -10.32 2.72 14.95
C PRO A 167 -9.96 3.39 13.61
N ILE A 168 -8.67 3.41 13.25
CA ILE A 168 -8.20 3.97 11.97
C ILE A 168 -8.64 3.07 10.82
N ILE A 169 -8.44 1.76 10.97
CA ILE A 169 -8.85 0.75 9.98
C ILE A 169 -10.37 0.75 9.78
N GLN A 170 -11.14 0.85 10.87
CA GLN A 170 -12.59 0.98 10.84
C GLN A 170 -13.02 2.19 10.02
N ALA A 171 -12.44 3.37 10.31
CA ALA A 171 -12.79 4.60 9.62
C ALA A 171 -12.46 4.54 8.12
N TYR A 172 -11.34 3.90 7.75
CA TYR A 172 -11.04 3.62 6.34
C TYR A 172 -12.15 2.82 5.64
N PHE A 173 -12.60 1.70 6.23
CA PHE A 173 -13.63 0.87 5.60
C PHE A 173 -14.99 1.58 5.48
N VAL A 174 -15.31 2.47 6.41
CA VAL A 174 -16.51 3.32 6.34
C VAL A 174 -16.38 4.33 5.18
N GLU A 175 -15.22 4.97 5.02
CA GLU A 175 -14.99 6.02 4.02
C GLU A 175 -14.81 5.50 2.59
N TYR A 176 -14.27 4.28 2.42
CA TYR A 176 -13.84 3.75 1.13
C TYR A 176 -14.92 3.86 0.04
N GLY A 177 -16.16 3.46 0.35
CA GLY A 177 -17.28 3.55 -0.59
C GLY A 177 -17.94 4.92 -0.66
N GLN A 178 -17.76 5.79 0.34
CA GLN A 178 -18.39 7.11 0.39
C GLN A 178 -17.82 8.05 -0.69
N ARG A 179 -16.50 8.06 -0.88
CA ARG A 179 -15.85 8.93 -1.89
C ARG A 179 -16.32 8.62 -3.31
N LEU A 180 -16.51 7.34 -3.62
CA LEU A 180 -17.04 6.90 -4.92
C LEU A 180 -18.51 7.32 -5.07
N TYR A 181 -19.32 7.12 -4.04
CA TYR A 181 -20.73 7.50 -4.06
C TYR A 181 -20.93 9.02 -4.21
N GLU A 182 -20.18 9.84 -3.50
CA GLU A 182 -20.25 11.30 -3.62
C GLU A 182 -19.87 11.78 -5.02
N THR A 183 -18.82 11.20 -5.62
CA THR A 183 -18.43 11.49 -7.00
C THR A 183 -19.59 11.17 -7.96
N VAL A 184 -20.18 9.99 -7.85
CA VAL A 184 -21.32 9.60 -8.70
C VAL A 184 -22.55 10.49 -8.44
N ARG A 185 -22.83 10.88 -7.20
CA ARG A 185 -23.93 11.79 -6.87
C ARG A 185 -23.74 13.17 -7.51
N LEU A 186 -22.52 13.72 -7.45
CA LEU A 186 -22.20 15.04 -7.98
C LEU A 186 -22.21 15.05 -9.52
N TYR A 187 -21.66 14.02 -10.16
CA TYR A 187 -21.52 13.97 -11.63
C TYR A 187 -22.69 13.26 -12.35
N GLY A 188 -23.36 12.31 -11.70
CA GLY A 188 -24.52 11.58 -12.23
C GLY A 188 -25.85 12.34 -12.16
N SER A 189 -25.89 13.48 -11.47
CA SER A 189 -27.08 14.34 -11.39
C SER A 189 -27.24 15.30 -12.57
N ARG A 190 -26.26 15.39 -13.50
CA ARG A 190 -26.47 16.08 -14.78
C ARG A 190 -27.28 15.17 -15.71
N ARG A 191 -28.61 15.21 -15.60
CA ARG A 191 -29.47 14.79 -16.70
C ARG A 191 -29.01 15.56 -17.94
N PRO A 192 -28.80 14.92 -19.11
CA PRO A 192 -28.77 15.67 -20.35
C PRO A 192 -30.12 16.36 -20.45
N SER A 193 -30.13 17.68 -20.31
CA SER A 193 -31.26 18.50 -20.70
C SER A 193 -31.64 18.06 -22.10
N ARG A 194 -32.90 17.67 -22.31
CA ARG A 194 -33.50 17.53 -23.64
C ARG A 194 -33.15 18.81 -24.41
N MET A 195 -32.08 18.77 -25.21
CA MET A 195 -31.90 19.72 -26.28
C MET A 195 -32.87 19.27 -27.35
N ALA A 196 -33.80 20.18 -27.62
CA ALA A 196 -34.81 20.05 -28.65
C ALA A 196 -34.20 19.59 -29.98
N GLU A 197 -34.97 18.79 -30.69
CA GLU A 197 -34.82 18.59 -32.13
C GLU A 197 -34.60 19.94 -32.81
N THR A 198 -33.40 20.17 -33.29
CA THR A 198 -33.13 21.03 -34.45
C THR A 198 -31.88 20.45 -35.10
N GLY A 199 -32.02 20.13 -36.38
CA GLY A 199 -31.11 19.25 -37.09
C GLY A 199 -29.77 19.86 -37.48
N MET A 200 -29.10 19.05 -38.29
CA MET A 200 -27.89 19.27 -39.09
C MET A 200 -26.57 18.73 -38.52
N VAL A 201 -26.18 17.60 -39.13
CA VAL A 201 -24.89 17.31 -39.80
C VAL A 201 -23.59 17.61 -39.02
N GLY A 202 -22.83 16.54 -38.75
CA GLY A 202 -21.36 16.58 -38.87
C GLY A 202 -20.52 16.05 -37.70
N ASN A 203 -19.93 14.86 -37.93
CA ASN A 203 -18.65 14.33 -37.43
C ASN A 203 -18.47 13.86 -35.97
N GLU A 204 -18.46 12.52 -35.87
CA GLU A 204 -17.68 11.61 -35.02
C GLU A 204 -16.21 12.03 -34.80
N ALA A 205 -15.44 11.65 -33.78
CA ALA A 205 -15.63 10.88 -32.56
C ALA A 205 -14.38 11.10 -31.67
N SER A 206 -14.56 11.42 -30.38
CA SER A 206 -13.57 11.17 -29.32
C SER A 206 -14.18 11.54 -27.97
N GLY A 207 -14.59 10.54 -27.19
CA GLY A 207 -15.12 10.79 -25.84
C GLY A 207 -15.75 9.59 -25.13
N THR A 208 -15.93 8.45 -25.80
CA THR A 208 -16.82 7.37 -25.32
C THR A 208 -16.16 6.34 -24.39
N VAL A 209 -14.85 6.40 -24.13
CA VAL A 209 -14.14 5.32 -23.41
C VAL A 209 -14.17 5.50 -21.89
N LEU A 210 -14.19 6.74 -21.38
CA LEU A 210 -14.14 7.00 -19.93
C LEU A 210 -15.48 6.81 -19.20
N THR A 211 -16.61 6.94 -19.90
CA THR A 211 -17.95 6.79 -19.31
C THR A 211 -18.40 5.34 -19.20
N LEU A 212 -17.97 4.46 -20.11
CA LEU A 212 -18.34 3.04 -20.10
C LEU A 212 -17.66 2.27 -18.94
N GLY A 213 -16.40 2.60 -18.61
CA GLY A 213 -15.69 1.95 -17.50
C GLY A 213 -16.31 2.24 -16.13
N LEU A 214 -16.74 3.49 -15.90
CA LEU A 214 -17.40 3.88 -14.65
C LEU A 214 -18.81 3.25 -14.53
N LEU A 215 -19.56 3.17 -15.65
CA LEU A 215 -20.87 2.53 -15.69
C LEU A 215 -20.80 1.01 -15.49
N ALA A 216 -19.79 0.33 -16.04
CA ALA A 216 -19.59 -1.10 -15.81
C ALA A 216 -19.23 -1.41 -14.35
N PHE A 217 -18.41 -0.58 -13.72
CA PHE A 217 -18.11 -0.70 -12.29
C PHE A 217 -19.34 -0.43 -11.43
N LEU A 218 -20.16 0.55 -11.78
CA LEU A 218 -21.42 0.85 -11.10
C LEU A 218 -22.46 -0.26 -11.28
N LEU A 219 -22.57 -0.87 -12.46
CA LEU A 219 -23.49 -1.99 -12.68
C LEU A 219 -23.05 -3.26 -11.94
N LEU A 220 -21.75 -3.47 -11.70
CA LEU A 220 -21.28 -4.56 -10.84
C LEU A 220 -21.56 -4.28 -9.36
N VAL A 221 -21.33 -3.04 -8.89
CA VAL A 221 -21.59 -2.64 -7.50
C VAL A 221 -23.09 -2.62 -7.18
N PHE A 222 -23.94 -2.13 -8.08
CA PHE A 222 -25.39 -2.06 -7.87
C PHE A 222 -26.13 -3.33 -8.32
N GLY A 223 -25.68 -4.02 -9.36
CA GLY A 223 -26.31 -5.24 -9.87
C GLY A 223 -26.22 -6.42 -8.90
N CYS A 224 -25.13 -6.53 -8.13
CA CYS A 224 -25.05 -7.51 -7.04
C CYS A 224 -25.95 -7.16 -5.84
N TYR A 225 -26.21 -5.86 -5.61
CA TYR A 225 -27.07 -5.41 -4.50
C TYR A 225 -28.53 -5.90 -4.64
N SER A 226 -29.04 -6.02 -5.87
CA SER A 226 -30.41 -6.50 -6.13
C SER A 226 -30.58 -8.02 -6.01
N ARG A 227 -29.49 -8.81 -5.96
CA ARG A 227 -29.58 -10.28 -5.80
C ARG A 227 -29.34 -10.78 -4.38
N ILE A 228 -28.89 -9.92 -3.46
CA ILE A 228 -28.58 -10.30 -2.07
C ILE A 228 -29.75 -9.97 -1.10
N ILE A 229 -30.79 -9.27 -1.56
CA ILE A 229 -32.00 -8.92 -0.79
C ILE A 229 -33.25 -9.66 -1.32
N ALA A 230 -33.08 -10.84 -1.92
CA ALA A 230 -34.19 -11.73 -2.30
C ALA A 230 -34.07 -13.07 -1.58
#